data_AF-A0A354FEV5-F1
#
_entry.id   AF-A0A354FEV5-F1
#
_cell.length_a   1.000
_cell.length_b   1.000
_cell.length_c   1.000
_cell.angle_alpha   90.00
_cell.angle_beta   90.00
_cell.angle_gamma   90.00
#
_symmetry.space_group_name_H-M   'P 1'
#
loop_
_entity.id
_entity.type
_entity.pdbx_description
1 polymer ?
#
loop_
_entity_poly.entity_id
_entity_poly.type
_entity_poly.pdbx_seq_one_letter_code
_entity_poly.pdbx_strand_id
1 'polypeptide(L)' 'TFLFSDRVLAMKEGKVLASGTPGEIFTADLIHSLYGVDVEMESLYHDQARVCIPKGVVEEEREKEHLYQFCS' A
#
# COMPACT_ATOMS: atom_id res chain seq x y z
N THR A 1 13.53 2.47 9.84
CA THR A 1 13.81 1.56 8.70
C THR A 1 12.65 1.63 7.74
N PHE A 2 12.92 1.65 6.42
CA PHE A 2 11.85 1.47 5.42
C PHE A 2 11.46 0.02 5.29
N LEU A 3 12.30 -0.84 4.69
CA LEU A 3 13.70 -1.24 4.93
C LEU A 3 14.95 -0.42 4.49
N PHE A 4 14.97 0.39 3.42
CA PHE A 4 16.22 0.89 2.78
C PHE A 4 16.49 2.40 2.79
N SER A 5 15.61 3.24 3.33
CA SER A 5 15.82 4.70 3.36
C SER A 5 15.55 5.27 4.74
N ASP A 6 16.31 6.28 5.14
CA ASP A 6 16.07 7.01 6.40
C ASP A 6 14.98 8.06 6.25
N ARG A 7 14.90 8.69 5.07
CA ARG A 7 13.88 9.67 4.71
C ARG A 7 13.41 9.47 3.27
N VAL A 8 12.17 9.83 3.03
CA VAL A 8 11.52 9.81 1.72
C VAL A 8 10.83 11.16 1.49
N LEU A 9 10.92 11.66 0.26
CA LEU A 9 10.24 12.86 -0.20
C LEU A 9 9.28 12.47 -1.32
N ALA A 10 7.99 12.63 -1.09
CA ALA A 10 6.95 12.39 -2.08
C ALA A 10 6.61 13.70 -2.80
N MET A 11 6.68 13.68 -4.13
CA MET A 11 6.43 14.85 -4.96
C MET A 11 5.46 14.53 -6.10
N LYS A 12 4.60 15.50 -6.42
CA LYS A 12 3.71 15.46 -7.58
C LYS A 12 3.61 16.87 -8.16
N GLU A 13 3.70 16.98 -9.48
CA GLU A 13 3.57 18.26 -10.20
C GLU A 13 4.50 19.36 -9.66
N GLY A 14 5.74 18.99 -9.34
CA GLY A 14 6.75 19.93 -8.82
C GLY A 14 6.51 20.38 -7.37
N LYS A 15 5.49 19.87 -6.68
CA LYS A 15 5.19 20.17 -5.28
C LYS A 15 5.54 18.99 -4.38
N VAL A 16 5.99 19.29 -3.17
CA VAL A 16 6.15 18.29 -2.11
C VAL A 16 4.79 17.99 -1.51
N LEU A 17 4.40 16.72 -1.53
CA LEU A 17 3.18 16.23 -0.90
C LEU A 17 3.44 15.73 0.52
N ALA A 18 4.56 15.04 0.74
CA ALA A 18 4.95 14.53 2.05
C ALA A 18 6.48 14.40 2.16
N SER A 19 7.00 14.54 3.38
CA SER A 19 8.41 14.36 3.70
C SER A 19 8.53 13.79 5.10
N GLY A 20 9.19 12.65 5.24
CA GLY A 20 9.27 11.97 6.52
C GLY A 20 10.06 10.69 6.42
N THR A 21 10.00 9.90 7.48
CA THR A 21 10.47 8.53 7.42
C THR A 21 9.51 7.70 6.55
N PRO A 22 10.02 6.63 5.94
CA PRO A 22 9.23 5.58 5.32
C PRO A 22 7.91 5.22 6.02
N GLY A 23 7.98 4.85 7.30
CA GLY A 23 6.84 4.34 8.05
C GLY A 23 5.79 5.40 8.36
N GLU A 24 6.18 6.67 8.33
CA GLU A 24 5.27 7.81 8.54
C GLU A 24 4.49 8.16 7.28
N ILE A 25 5.11 8.05 6.09
CA ILE A 25 4.51 8.63 4.88
C ILE A 25 3.99 7.59 3.89
N PHE A 26 4.49 6.36 3.88
CA PHE A 26 3.96 5.32 2.99
C PHE A 26 2.59 4.84 3.49
N THR A 27 1.54 5.50 3.02
CA THR A 27 0.14 5.21 3.32
C THR A 27 -0.65 4.98 2.02
N ALA A 28 -1.78 4.26 2.11
CA ALA A 28 -2.65 4.04 0.96
C ALA A 28 -3.10 5.37 0.32
N ASP A 29 -3.43 6.36 1.15
CA ASP A 29 -3.84 7.70 0.71
C ASP A 29 -2.72 8.44 -0.05
N LEU A 30 -1.46 8.32 0.40
CA LEU A 30 -0.34 8.92 -0.33
C LEU A 30 -0.11 8.23 -1.67
N ILE A 31 -0.19 6.90 -1.72
CA ILE A 31 -0.06 6.11 -2.96
C ILE A 31 -1.17 6.46 -3.95
N HIS A 32 -2.42 6.55 -3.48
CA HIS A 32 -3.53 7.03 -4.29
C HIS A 32 -3.27 8.46 -4.79
N SER A 33 -2.82 9.36 -3.92
CA SER A 33 -2.53 10.75 -4.31
C SER A 33 -1.42 10.85 -5.36
N LEU A 34 -0.38 10.01 -5.26
CA LEU A 34 0.75 9.99 -6.20
C LEU A 34 0.37 9.35 -7.54
N TYR A 35 -0.24 8.17 -7.51
CA TYR A 35 -0.40 7.29 -8.66
C TYR A 35 -1.84 7.10 -9.13
N GLY A 36 -2.84 7.51 -8.35
CA GLY A 36 -4.27 7.33 -8.65
C GLY A 36 -4.74 5.88 -8.50
N VAL A 37 -4.01 5.07 -7.74
CA VAL A 37 -4.29 3.64 -7.55
C VAL A 37 -4.72 3.39 -6.11
N ASP A 38 -5.87 2.74 -5.95
CA ASP A 38 -6.30 2.24 -4.65
C ASP A 38 -5.55 0.95 -4.30
N VAL A 39 -4.90 0.98 -3.14
CA VAL A 39 -4.10 -0.13 -2.64
C VAL A 39 -4.49 -0.52 -1.22
N GLU A 40 -4.21 -1.77 -0.88
CA GLU A 40 -4.17 -2.30 0.48
C GLU A 40 -2.69 -2.49 0.84
N MET A 41 -2.29 -2.07 2.04
CA MET A 41 -0.91 -2.18 2.51
C MET A 41 -0.82 -3.29 3.54
N GLU A 42 -0.05 -4.32 3.21
CA GLU A 42 0.14 -5.48 4.09
C GLU A 42 1.52 -5.49 4.69
N SER A 43 1.58 -5.74 6.00
CA SER A 43 2.82 -5.77 6.77
C SER A 43 3.33 -7.20 6.87
N LEU A 44 4.59 -7.41 6.50
CA LEU A 44 5.29 -8.69 6.55
C LEU A 44 6.38 -8.66 7.62
N TYR A 45 6.65 -9.82 8.21
CA TYR A 45 7.75 -10.02 9.17
C TYR A 45 7.74 -9.01 10.33
N HIS A 46 6.58 -8.77 10.96
CA HIS A 46 6.43 -7.78 12.05
C HIS A 46 6.76 -6.35 11.62
N ASP A 47 6.19 -5.94 10.47
CA ASP A 47 6.39 -4.61 9.88
C ASP A 47 7.83 -4.32 9.45
N GLN A 48 8.65 -5.37 9.30
CA GLN A 48 9.96 -5.24 8.69
C GLN A 48 9.84 -5.07 7.18
N ALA A 49 8.78 -5.51 6.52
CA ALA A 49 8.53 -5.19 5.12
C ALA A 49 7.05 -4.86 4.92
N ARG A 50 6.74 -4.06 3.90
CA ARG A 50 5.35 -3.80 3.48
C ARG A 50 5.19 -4.04 2.00
N VAL A 51 4.05 -4.61 1.61
CA VAL A 51 3.64 -4.82 0.23
C VAL A 51 2.40 -4.00 -0.06
N CYS A 52 2.40 -3.33 -1.22
CA CYS A 52 1.25 -2.57 -1.71
C CYS A 52 0.53 -3.44 -2.74
N ILE A 53 -0.72 -3.80 -2.45
CA ILE A 53 -1.51 -4.68 -3.30
C ILE A 53 -2.67 -3.86 -3.88
N PRO A 54 -2.81 -3.75 -5.21
CA PRO A 54 -3.95 -3.05 -5.82
C PRO A 54 -5.27 -3.69 -5.37
N LYS A 55 -6.24 -2.88 -4.91
CA LYS A 55 -7.50 -3.40 -4.35
C LYS A 55 -8.27 -4.32 -5.29
N GLY A 56 -8.24 -4.04 -6.60
CA GLY A 56 -8.89 -4.89 -7.59
C GLY A 56 -8.41 -6.36 -7.57
N VAL A 57 -7.12 -6.59 -7.25
CA VAL A 57 -6.59 -7.96 -7.12
C VAL A 57 -7.11 -8.63 -5.84
N VAL A 58 -7.18 -7.90 -4.73
CA VAL A 58 -7.61 -8.44 -3.43
C VAL A 58 -9.11 -8.74 -3.41
N GLU A 59 -9.91 -7.87 -4.05
CA GLU A 59 -11.36 -8.06 -4.17
C GLU A 59 -11.69 -9.30 -5.02
N GLU A 60 -11.02 -9.48 -6.16
CA GLU A 60 -11.18 -10.68 -7.00
C GLU A 60 -10.83 -11.99 -6.27
N GLU A 61 -9.83 -11.98 -5.37
CA GLU A 61 -9.50 -13.15 -4.55
C GLU A 61 -10.53 -13.40 -3.46
N ARG A 62 -10.97 -12.36 -2.73
CA ARG A 62 -12.00 -12.46 -1.70
C ARG A 62 -13.33 -12.97 -2.26
N GLU A 63 -13.76 -12.51 -3.43
CA GLU A 63 -14.97 -13.01 -4.09
C GLU A 63 -14.89 -14.50 -4.43
N LYS A 64 -13.71 -14.98 -4.86
CA LYS A 64 -13.48 -16.40 -5.15
C LYS A 64 -13.51 -17.23 -3.87
N GLU A 65 -12.86 -16.80 -2.79
CA GLU A 65 -12.89 -17.48 -1.49
C GLU A 65 -14.32 -17.62 -0.95
N HIS A 66 -15.13 -16.55 -1.04
CA HIS A 66 -16.53 -16.58 -0.62
C HIS A 66 -17.38 -17.56 -1.45
N LEU A 67 -17.10 -17.70 -2.76
CA LEU A 67 -17.80 -18.67 -3.62
C LEU A 67 -17.43 -20.12 -3.25
N TYR A 68 -16.17 -20.40 -2.95
CA TYR A 68 -15.74 -21.74 -2.50
C TYR A 68 -16.35 -22.13 -1.14
N GLN A 69 -16.54 -21.16 -0.23
CA GLN A 69 -17.15 -21.40 1.08
C GLN A 69 -18.66 -21.74 1.01
N PHE A 70 -19.37 -21.27 -0.02
CA PHE A 70 -20.81 -21.52 -0.17
C PHE A 70 -21.12 -22.84 -0.90
N CYS A 71 -20.16 -23.38 -1.65
CA CYS A 71 -20.31 -24.62 -2.40
C CYS A 71 -19.88 -25.88 -1.63
N SER A 72 -19.56 -25.76 -0.34
CA SER A 72 -19.22 -26.86 0.60
C SER A 72 -20.29 -27.04 1.66
#